data_AF-A0A800CH00-F1
#
_entry.id   AF-A0A800CH00-F1
#
_cell.length_a   1.000
_cell.length_b   1.000
_cell.length_c   1.000
_cell.angle_alpha   90.00
_cell.angle_beta   90.00
_cell.angle_gamma   90.00
#
_symmetry.space_group_name_H-M   'P 1'
#
loop_
_entity.id
_entity.type
_entity.pdbx_description
1 polymer ?
#
loop_
_entity_poly.entity_id
_entity_poly.type
_entity_poly.pdbx_seq_one_letter_code
_entity_poly.pdbx_strand_id
1 'polypeptide(L)'
;NIVIGGAAGSAAVLSGGAAVNAWQTPGVLMLALLLFVWTPTHFWSLAMMYRQDYQRADMPMLPARTRMRHSAFWVMLHTAVTGLAALALGIVAGLGWLYLLPVGALTAVWLWRNGRLLADPTPLRARSLFMFSNIYLMALLLLICLTTIL
;
A
#
# COMPACT_ATOMS: atom_id res chain seq x y z
N ASN A 1 -15.93 5.75 2.47
CA ASN A 1 -14.83 5.51 1.49
C ASN A 1 -13.65 4.90 2.24
N ILE A 2 -12.86 4.06 1.59
CA ILE A 2 -11.78 3.26 2.19
C ILE A 2 -10.67 4.11 2.83
N VAL A 3 -10.48 5.38 2.44
CA VAL A 3 -9.50 6.28 3.07
C VAL A 3 -9.74 6.41 4.57
N ILE A 4 -11.01 6.51 5.01
CA ILE A 4 -11.36 6.55 6.44
C ILE A 4 -11.07 5.19 7.09
N GLY A 5 -11.38 4.09 6.40
CA GLY A 5 -11.04 2.74 6.87
C GLY A 5 -9.54 2.50 6.97
N GLY A 6 -8.73 3.11 6.10
CA GLY A 6 -7.28 3.07 6.15
C GLY A 6 -6.71 3.79 7.35
N ALA A 7 -7.32 4.89 7.79
CA ALA A 7 -6.94 5.55 9.04
C ALA A 7 -7.17 4.60 10.22
N ALA A 8 -8.32 3.93 10.27
CA ALA A 8 -8.58 2.90 11.29
C ALA A 8 -7.61 1.72 11.20
N GLY A 9 -7.26 1.27 9.99
CA GLY A 9 -6.28 0.20 9.77
C GLY A 9 -4.88 0.55 10.27
N SER A 10 -4.44 1.80 10.07
CA SER A 10 -3.14 2.27 10.56
C SER A 10 -3.04 2.31 12.09
N ALA A 11 -4.17 2.43 12.79
CA ALA A 11 -4.22 2.42 14.25
C ALA A 11 -3.72 1.09 14.84
N ALA A 12 -3.80 -0.02 14.10
CA ALA A 12 -3.25 -1.30 14.56
C ALA A 12 -1.73 -1.22 14.79
N VAL A 13 -0.99 -0.50 13.95
CA VAL A 13 0.45 -0.26 14.12
C VAL A 13 0.72 0.59 15.36
N LEU A 14 -0.08 1.64 15.57
CA LEU A 14 0.04 2.51 16.75
C LEU A 14 -0.26 1.74 18.05
N SER A 15 -1.29 0.91 18.05
CA SER A 15 -1.63 0.03 19.19
C SER A 15 -0.51 -0.97 19.50
N GLY A 16 0.11 -1.56 18.46
CA GLY A 16 1.28 -2.42 18.62
C GLY A 16 2.47 -1.68 19.25
N GLY A 17 2.75 -0.45 18.78
CA GLY A 17 3.76 0.41 19.38
C GLY A 17 3.41 0.81 20.82
N ALA A 18 2.14 1.06 21.12
CA ALA A 18 1.69 1.45 22.46
C ALA A 18 1.87 0.32 23.47
N ALA A 19 1.68 -0.94 23.06
CA ALA A 19 1.89 -2.11 23.90
C ALA A 19 3.32 -2.21 24.48
N VAL A 20 4.30 -1.59 23.81
CA VAL A 20 5.72 -1.54 24.24
C VAL A 20 6.20 -0.11 24.53
N ASN A 21 5.28 0.84 24.75
CA ASN A 21 5.58 2.26 25.00
C ASN A 21 6.39 2.98 23.89
N ALA A 22 6.31 2.50 22.65
CA ALA A 22 7.05 3.03 21.50
C ALA A 22 6.16 3.75 20.47
N TRP A 23 4.89 4.02 20.78
CA TRP A 23 3.92 4.56 19.81
C TRP A 23 4.29 5.92 19.22
N GLN A 24 5.09 6.72 19.93
CA GLN A 24 5.56 8.03 19.49
C GLN A 24 6.87 7.97 18.69
N THR A 25 7.49 6.79 18.56
CA THR A 25 8.77 6.68 17.86
C THR A 25 8.58 7.00 16.37
N PRO A 26 9.54 7.68 15.73
CA PRO A 26 9.45 8.02 14.31
C PRO A 26 9.21 6.81 13.41
N GLY A 27 9.80 5.65 13.73
CA GLY A 27 9.60 4.41 12.99
C GLY A 27 8.16 3.89 13.05
N VAL A 28 7.54 3.87 14.24
CA VAL A 28 6.14 3.42 14.40
C VAL A 28 5.18 4.37 13.70
N LEU A 29 5.37 5.69 13.85
CA LEU A 29 4.54 6.69 13.19
C LEU A 29 4.67 6.60 11.66
N MET A 30 5.88 6.40 11.14
CA MET A 30 6.11 6.25 9.70
C MET A 30 5.53 4.95 9.16
N LEU A 31 5.62 3.85 9.89
CA LEU A 31 4.97 2.59 9.51
C LEU A 31 3.44 2.73 9.52
N ALA A 32 2.85 3.41 10.50
CA ALA A 32 1.42 3.68 10.52
C ALA A 32 0.99 4.51 9.30
N LEU A 33 1.75 5.57 8.96
CA LEU A 33 1.53 6.38 7.77
C LEU A 33 1.64 5.55 6.48
N LEU A 34 2.64 4.66 6.40
CA LEU A 34 2.81 3.74 5.27
C LEU A 34 1.58 2.87 5.07
N LEU A 35 1.08 2.24 6.14
CA LEU A 35 -0.13 1.40 6.08
C LEU A 35 -1.36 2.22 5.65
N PHE A 36 -1.47 3.46 6.14
CA PHE A 36 -2.53 4.38 5.73
C PHE A 36 -2.50 4.63 4.21
N VAL A 37 -1.36 5.03 3.64
CA VAL A 37 -1.25 5.35 2.21
C VAL A 37 -1.28 4.12 1.31
N TRP A 38 -0.83 2.97 1.81
CA TRP A 38 -0.93 1.68 1.12
C TRP A 38 -2.38 1.23 0.94
N THR A 39 -3.23 1.52 1.93
CA THR A 39 -4.61 1.02 1.99
C THR A 39 -5.44 1.38 0.74
N PRO A 40 -5.52 2.66 0.29
CA PRO A 40 -6.24 3.01 -0.93
C PRO A 40 -5.74 2.24 -2.17
N THR A 41 -4.42 2.09 -2.32
CA THR A 41 -3.84 1.36 -3.47
C THR A 41 -4.32 -0.08 -3.50
N HIS A 42 -4.25 -0.77 -2.35
CA HIS A 42 -4.66 -2.15 -2.19
C HIS A 42 -6.15 -2.33 -2.50
N PHE A 43 -7.02 -1.62 -1.79
CA PHE A 43 -8.47 -1.80 -1.92
C PHE A 43 -9.06 -1.26 -3.22
N TRP A 44 -8.50 -0.19 -3.80
CA TRP A 44 -8.96 0.27 -5.11
C TRP A 44 -8.58 -0.72 -6.21
N SER A 45 -7.42 -1.39 -6.12
CA SER A 45 -7.10 -2.47 -7.06
C SER A 45 -8.07 -3.65 -6.96
N LEU A 46 -8.52 -4.00 -5.74
CA LEU A 46 -9.58 -4.99 -5.51
C LEU A 46 -10.92 -4.53 -6.09
N ALA A 47 -11.29 -3.27 -5.87
CA ALA A 47 -12.55 -2.71 -6.34
C ALA A 47 -12.59 -2.51 -7.86
N MET A 48 -11.44 -2.39 -8.52
CA MET A 48 -11.36 -2.46 -9.98
C MET A 48 -11.68 -3.88 -10.51
N MET A 49 -11.28 -4.92 -9.78
CA MET A 49 -11.58 -6.31 -10.15
C MET A 49 -13.07 -6.64 -9.95
N TYR A 50 -13.65 -6.26 -8.82
CA TYR A 50 -15.06 -6.50 -8.48
C TYR A 50 -15.96 -5.29 -8.73
N ARG A 51 -15.64 -4.49 -9.75
CA ARG A 51 -16.33 -3.20 -9.98
C ARG A 51 -17.84 -3.34 -10.06
N GLN A 52 -18.33 -4.34 -10.78
CA GLN A 52 -19.77 -4.55 -10.97
C GLN A 52 -20.46 -4.91 -9.66
N ASP A 53 -19.82 -5.71 -8.81
CA ASP A 53 -20.40 -6.11 -7.52
C ASP A 53 -20.45 -4.92 -6.56
N TYR A 54 -19.39 -4.09 -6.52
CA TYR A 54 -19.42 -2.83 -5.76
C TYR A 54 -20.48 -1.85 -6.27
N GLN A 55 -20.74 -1.80 -7.58
CA GLN A 55 -21.81 -1.00 -8.15
C GLN A 55 -23.20 -1.53 -7.79
N ARG A 56 -23.42 -2.85 -7.85
CA ARG A 56 -24.68 -3.51 -7.48
C ARG A 56 -25.00 -3.36 -6.00
N ALA A 57 -23.99 -3.41 -5.14
CA ALA A 57 -24.12 -3.21 -3.70
C ALA A 57 -24.19 -1.73 -3.28
N ASP A 58 -24.19 -0.80 -4.24
CA ASP A 58 -24.17 0.66 -4.05
C ASP A 58 -23.00 1.16 -3.16
N MET A 59 -21.93 0.37 -3.05
CA MET A 59 -20.80 0.65 -2.19
C MET A 59 -19.92 1.77 -2.77
N PRO A 60 -19.67 2.87 -2.04
CA PRO A 60 -19.01 4.07 -2.57
C PRO A 60 -17.48 3.91 -2.64
N MET A 61 -17.01 3.02 -3.51
CA MET A 61 -15.59 2.88 -3.85
C MET A 61 -15.25 3.67 -5.11
N LEU A 62 -14.08 4.32 -5.14
CA LEU A 62 -13.63 5.12 -6.28
C LEU A 62 -13.78 4.37 -7.62
N PRO A 63 -13.34 3.11 -7.77
CA PRO A 63 -13.49 2.38 -9.03
C PRO A 63 -14.94 2.05 -9.42
N ALA A 64 -15.87 2.00 -8.47
CA ALA A 64 -17.27 1.77 -8.75
C ALA A 64 -17.96 3.02 -9.36
N ARG A 65 -17.48 4.22 -9.02
CA ARG A 65 -18.11 5.49 -9.41
C ARG A 65 -17.38 6.26 -10.52
N THR A 66 -16.14 5.90 -10.85
CA THR A 66 -15.35 6.60 -11.89
C THR A 66 -14.95 5.73 -13.08
N ARG A 67 -14.43 6.35 -14.14
CA ARG A 67 -13.84 5.62 -15.28
C ARG A 67 -12.64 4.80 -14.82
N MET A 68 -12.46 3.62 -15.38
CA MET A 68 -11.41 2.68 -14.95
C MET A 68 -9.99 3.27 -15.06
N ARG A 69 -9.73 4.05 -16.12
CA ARG A 69 -8.45 4.74 -16.31
C ARG A 69 -8.18 5.82 -15.25
N HIS A 70 -9.23 6.53 -14.80
CA HIS A 70 -9.11 7.51 -13.73
C HIS A 70 -8.80 6.83 -12.39
N SER A 71 -9.48 5.71 -12.11
CA SER A 71 -9.18 4.88 -10.94
C SER A 71 -7.74 4.35 -10.98
N ALA A 72 -7.29 3.86 -12.14
CA ALA A 72 -5.92 3.38 -12.33
C ALA A 72 -4.87 4.47 -12.06
N PHE A 73 -5.14 5.72 -12.46
CA PHE A 73 -4.26 6.86 -12.16
C PHE A 73 -4.12 7.08 -10.65
N TRP A 74 -5.24 7.07 -9.92
CA TRP A 74 -5.23 7.23 -8.47
C TRP A 74 -4.53 6.08 -7.75
N VAL A 75 -4.69 4.85 -8.22
CA VAL A 75 -3.94 3.68 -7.74
C VAL A 75 -2.45 3.87 -7.98
N MET A 76 -2.04 4.35 -9.16
CA MET A 76 -0.63 4.62 -9.47
C MET A 76 -0.04 5.72 -8.57
N LEU A 77 -0.77 6.81 -8.37
CA LEU A 77 -0.33 7.91 -7.51
C LEU A 77 -0.15 7.43 -6.05
N HIS A 78 -1.11 6.70 -5.50
CA HIS A 78 -1.00 6.18 -4.14
C HIS A 78 0.08 5.09 -4.04
N THR A 79 0.31 4.30 -5.09
CA THR A 79 1.44 3.36 -5.16
C THR A 79 2.77 4.10 -5.04
N ALA A 80 2.94 5.20 -5.78
CA ALA A 80 4.16 6.01 -5.74
C ALA A 80 4.38 6.62 -4.36
N VAL A 81 3.33 7.20 -3.76
CA VAL A 81 3.39 7.74 -2.39
C VAL A 81 3.72 6.65 -1.37
N THR A 82 3.14 5.46 -1.52
CA THR A 82 3.43 4.30 -0.65
C THR A 82 4.89 3.87 -0.78
N GLY A 83 5.41 3.80 -2.01
CA GLY A 83 6.81 3.49 -2.27
C GLY A 83 7.77 4.50 -1.64
N LEU A 84 7.47 5.79 -1.75
CA LEU A 84 8.25 6.85 -1.10
C LEU A 84 8.20 6.74 0.42
N ALA A 85 7.02 6.48 0.99
CA ALA A 85 6.85 6.26 2.43
C ALA A 85 7.63 5.02 2.91
N ALA A 86 7.66 3.96 2.11
CA ALA A 86 8.42 2.74 2.41
C ALA A 86 9.94 2.97 2.42
N LEU A 87 10.46 3.75 1.49
CA LEU A 87 11.87 4.13 1.47
C LEU A 87 12.21 5.09 2.63
N ALA A 88 11.33 6.08 2.88
CA ALA A 88 11.47 7.00 4.01
C ALA A 88 11.48 6.25 5.36
N LEU A 89 10.65 5.21 5.53
CA LEU A 89 10.68 4.34 6.70
C LEU A 89 12.06 3.71 6.91
N GLY A 90 12.68 3.20 5.84
CA GLY A 90 14.02 2.60 5.92
C GLY A 90 15.09 3.58 6.41
N ILE A 91 14.97 4.86 6.03
CA ILE A 91 15.88 5.93 6.47
C ILE A 91 15.57 6.33 7.92
N VAL A 92 14.31 6.63 8.23
CA VAL A 92 13.87 7.11 9.54
C VAL A 92 14.07 6.08 10.65
N ALA A 93 13.86 4.80 10.35
CA ALA A 93 14.04 3.71 11.30
C ALA A 93 15.43 3.06 11.25
N GLY A 94 16.34 3.56 10.39
CA GLY A 94 17.72 3.07 10.33
C GLY A 94 17.87 1.61 9.87
N LEU A 95 16.97 1.10 9.02
CA LEU A 95 16.90 -0.32 8.63
C LEU A 95 18.02 -0.76 7.65
N GLY A 96 18.80 0.20 7.15
CA GLY A 96 19.98 -0.06 6.32
C GLY A 96 19.67 -0.64 4.93
N TRP A 97 20.73 -1.04 4.23
CA TRP A 97 20.68 -1.46 2.82
C TRP A 97 19.95 -2.79 2.62
N LEU A 98 19.96 -3.67 3.62
CA LEU A 98 19.23 -4.94 3.60
C LEU A 98 17.71 -4.74 3.49
N TYR A 99 17.18 -3.62 3.98
CA TYR A 99 15.79 -3.22 3.77
C TYR A 99 15.62 -2.37 2.51
N LEU A 100 16.45 -1.31 2.33
CA LEU A 100 16.24 -0.31 1.28
C LEU A 100 16.31 -0.88 -0.14
N LEU A 101 17.27 -1.76 -0.43
CA LEU A 101 17.47 -2.32 -1.77
C LEU A 101 16.29 -3.18 -2.23
N PRO A 102 15.87 -4.23 -1.50
CA PRO A 102 14.73 -5.04 -1.92
C PRO A 102 13.41 -4.25 -1.94
N VAL A 103 13.17 -3.35 -0.98
CA VAL A 103 11.97 -2.50 -0.97
C VAL A 103 11.95 -1.56 -2.17
N GLY A 104 13.09 -0.97 -2.53
CA GLY A 104 13.23 -0.16 -3.75
C GLY A 104 12.93 -0.96 -5.01
N ALA A 105 13.49 -2.17 -5.14
CA ALA A 105 13.25 -3.06 -6.28
C ALA A 105 11.77 -3.47 -6.39
N LEU A 106 11.15 -3.87 -5.27
CA LEU A 106 9.73 -4.22 -5.23
C LEU A 106 8.85 -3.03 -5.60
N THR A 107 9.21 -1.83 -5.17
CA THR A 107 8.49 -0.59 -5.49
C THR A 107 8.54 -0.30 -6.99
N ALA A 108 9.73 -0.43 -7.61
CA ALA A 108 9.90 -0.24 -9.04
C ALA A 108 9.04 -1.24 -9.86
N VAL A 109 9.03 -2.51 -9.46
CA VAL A 109 8.17 -3.54 -10.09
C VAL A 109 6.68 -3.19 -9.93
N TRP A 110 6.27 -2.70 -8.75
CA TRP A 110 4.89 -2.31 -8.51
C TRP A 110 4.45 -1.14 -9.39
N LEU A 111 5.31 -0.13 -9.54
CA LEU A 111 5.07 1.03 -10.39
C LEU A 111 5.02 0.64 -11.87
N TRP A 112 5.88 -0.26 -12.31
CA TRP A 112 5.82 -0.81 -13.67
C TRP A 112 4.49 -1.53 -13.95
N ARG A 113 4.02 -2.37 -13.01
CA ARG A 113 2.70 -3.01 -13.12
C ARG A 113 1.56 -1.99 -13.15
N ASN A 114 1.66 -0.90 -12.39
CA ASN A 114 0.70 0.19 -12.42
C ASN A 114 0.68 0.93 -13.76
N GLY A 115 1.84 1.20 -14.36
CA GLY A 115 1.93 1.76 -15.70
C GLY A 115 1.22 0.88 -16.74
N ARG A 116 1.35 -0.44 -16.62
CA ARG A 116 0.58 -1.39 -17.43
C ARG A 116 -0.91 -1.29 -17.17
N LEU A 117 -1.37 -1.20 -15.92
CA LEU A 117 -2.79 -1.02 -15.63
C LEU A 117 -3.33 0.30 -16.21
N LEU A 118 -2.56 1.38 -16.12
CA LEU A 118 -2.98 2.69 -16.62
C LEU A 118 -3.12 2.71 -18.15
N ALA A 119 -2.23 2.02 -18.86
CA ALA A 119 -2.28 1.87 -20.30
C ALA A 119 -3.48 1.03 -20.78
N ASP A 120 -3.84 -0.01 -20.04
CA ASP A 120 -4.93 -0.93 -20.39
C ASP A 120 -5.63 -1.45 -19.10
N PRO A 121 -6.66 -0.72 -18.61
CA PRO A 121 -7.30 -0.98 -17.33
C PRO A 121 -8.20 -2.23 -17.32
N THR A 122 -7.59 -3.41 -17.25
CA THR A 122 -8.29 -4.71 -17.24
C THR A 122 -8.39 -5.32 -15.83
N PRO A 123 -9.42 -6.15 -15.55
CA PRO A 123 -9.55 -6.87 -14.28
C PRO A 123 -8.34 -7.77 -13.97
N LEU A 124 -7.71 -8.36 -15.00
CA LEU A 124 -6.52 -9.19 -14.83
C LEU A 124 -5.31 -8.38 -14.32
N ARG A 125 -5.10 -7.17 -14.86
CA ARG A 125 -4.02 -6.28 -14.37
C ARG A 125 -4.32 -5.75 -12.98
N ALA A 126 -5.58 -5.44 -12.68
CA ALA A 126 -6.02 -5.03 -11.34
C ALA A 126 -5.78 -6.15 -10.31
N ARG A 127 -6.13 -7.41 -10.65
CA ARG A 127 -5.83 -8.59 -9.83
C ARG A 127 -4.33 -8.76 -9.59
N SER A 128 -3.51 -8.58 -10.62
CA SER A 128 -2.05 -8.67 -10.51
C SER A 128 -1.49 -7.62 -9.54
N LEU A 129 -2.02 -6.39 -9.55
CA LEU A 129 -1.63 -5.35 -8.60
C LEU A 129 -2.10 -5.64 -7.18
N PHE A 130 -3.33 -6.12 -7.02
CA PHE A 130 -3.86 -6.52 -5.71
C PHE A 130 -2.98 -7.60 -5.07
N MET A 131 -2.70 -8.68 -5.80
CA MET A 131 -1.84 -9.76 -5.30
C MET A 131 -0.42 -9.29 -5.02
N PHE A 132 0.14 -8.44 -5.91
CA PHE A 132 1.47 -7.89 -5.69
C PHE A 132 1.53 -6.99 -4.44
N SER A 133 0.48 -6.22 -4.16
CA SER A 133 0.43 -5.35 -2.97
C SER A 133 0.48 -6.14 -1.65
N ASN A 134 -0.07 -7.36 -1.62
CA ASN A 134 0.03 -8.27 -0.48
C ASN A 134 1.46 -8.79 -0.31
N ILE A 135 2.07 -9.25 -1.42
CA ILE A 135 3.47 -9.71 -1.41
C ILE A 135 4.40 -8.58 -0.99
N TYR A 136 4.16 -7.37 -1.49
CA TYR A 136 4.93 -6.17 -1.14
C TYR A 136 4.88 -5.90 0.36
N LEU A 137 3.68 -5.84 0.95
CA LEU A 137 3.54 -5.58 2.39
C LEU A 137 4.12 -6.70 3.24
N MET A 138 3.90 -7.96 2.87
CA MET A 138 4.49 -9.12 3.55
C MET A 138 6.02 -9.06 3.54
N ALA A 139 6.63 -8.85 2.36
CA ALA A 139 8.07 -8.75 2.23
C ALA A 139 8.64 -7.57 3.03
N LEU A 140 7.97 -6.41 2.96
CA LEU A 140 8.35 -5.22 3.72
C LEU A 140 8.37 -5.50 5.23
N LEU A 141 7.32 -6.11 5.78
CA LEU A 141 7.25 -6.43 7.21
C LEU A 141 8.30 -7.46 7.62
N LEU A 142 8.54 -8.50 6.81
CA LEU A 142 9.59 -9.49 7.07
C LEU A 142 10.99 -8.87 7.05
N LEU A 143 11.25 -7.94 6.12
CA LEU A 143 12.52 -7.22 6.05
C LEU A 143 12.73 -6.31 7.26
N ILE A 144 11.67 -5.65 7.77
CA ILE A 144 11.75 -4.92 9.04
C ILE A 144 12.19 -5.88 10.15
N CYS A 145 11.49 -6.99 10.35
CA CYS A 145 11.84 -7.96 11.40
C CYS A 145 13.28 -8.46 11.26
N LEU A 146 13.69 -8.85 10.04
CA LEU A 146 15.03 -9.35 9.77
C LEU A 146 16.11 -8.31 10.09
N THR A 147 15.93 -7.08 9.61
CA THR A 147 16.93 -6.00 9.80
C THR A 147 16.99 -5.48 11.23
N THR A 148 15.93 -5.63 12.02
CA THR A 148 15.95 -5.28 13.45
C THR A 148 16.63 -6.32 14.35
N ILE A 149 16.81 -7.54 13.86
CA ILE A 149 17.43 -8.65 14.62
C ILE A 149 18.94 -8.76 14.33
N LEU A 150 19.37 -8.31 13.15
CA LEU A 150 20.76 -8.30 12.69
C LEU A 150 21.49 -7.03 13.17
#